data_AF-E5X3W0-F1
#
_entry.id   AF-E5X3W0-F1
#
_cell.length_a   1.000
_cell.length_b   1.000
_cell.length_c   1.000
_cell.angle_alpha   90.00
_cell.angle_beta   90.00
_cell.angle_gamma   90.00
#
_symmetry.space_group_name_H-M   'P 1'
#
loop_
_entity.id
_entity.type
_entity.pdbx_description
1 polymer ?
#
loop_
_entity_poly.entity_id
_entity_poly.type
_entity_poly.pdbx_seq_one_letter_code
_entity_poly.pdbx_strand_id
1 'polypeptide(L)'
;MSKIMIWVGQFDSEADVEKYMDQSAFRQWWKDYDEDNKELRCQFCKELGVMNYDEDFLIMKFTSDGLAGLLNLIPADTQKISLSMADKNITMANAVI
;
A
#
# COMPACT_ATOMS: atom_id res chain seq x y z
N MET A 1 15.66 -11.61 13.16
CA MET A 1 14.44 -12.00 12.42
C MET A 1 13.96 -10.79 11.66
N SER A 2 14.04 -10.82 10.33
CA SER A 2 13.50 -9.74 9.49
C SER A 2 11.98 -9.83 9.51
N LYS A 3 11.30 -8.74 9.91
CA LYS A 3 9.84 -8.64 9.88
C LYS A 3 9.45 -7.91 8.59
N ILE A 4 8.53 -8.47 7.83
CA ILE A 4 7.88 -7.80 6.69
C ILE A 4 6.54 -7.27 7.21
N MET A 5 6.27 -6.00 6.94
CA MET A 5 4.95 -5.42 7.15
C MET A 5 4.18 -5.52 5.84
N ILE A 6 2.92 -5.93 5.93
CA ILE A 6 2.05 -6.13 4.77
C ILE A 6 0.84 -5.23 4.99
N TRP A 7 0.58 -4.36 4.03
CA TRP A 7 -0.65 -3.59 3.97
C TRP A 7 -1.55 -4.19 2.92
N VAL A 8 -2.84 -4.34 3.23
CA VAL A 8 -3.83 -4.87 2.29
C VAL A 8 -4.98 -3.89 2.16
N GLY A 9 -5.50 -3.74 0.95
CA GLY A 9 -6.60 -2.82 0.66
C GLY A 9 -7.56 -3.37 -0.39
N GLN A 10 -8.76 -2.79 -0.41
CA GLN A 10 -9.78 -3.03 -1.41
C GLN A 10 -9.96 -1.76 -2.24
N PHE A 11 -9.78 -1.87 -3.55
CA PHE A 11 -9.86 -0.77 -4.51
C PHE A 11 -10.75 -1.17 -5.70
N ASP A 12 -11.31 -0.19 -6.40
CA ASP A 12 -12.14 -0.46 -7.59
C ASP A 12 -11.28 -0.82 -8.82
N SER A 13 -10.06 -0.28 -8.90
CA SER A 13 -9.12 -0.52 -10.00
C SER A 13 -7.66 -0.38 -9.58
N GLU A 14 -6.73 -0.85 -10.43
CA GLU A 14 -5.29 -0.63 -10.24
C GLU A 14 -4.92 0.86 -10.27
N ALA A 15 -5.59 1.65 -11.13
CA ALA A 15 -5.39 3.09 -11.20
C ALA A 15 -5.76 3.81 -9.89
N ASP A 16 -6.73 3.29 -9.14
CA ASP A 16 -7.07 3.83 -7.83
C ASP A 16 -5.97 3.54 -6.79
N VAL A 17 -5.28 2.40 -6.91
CA VAL A 17 -4.09 2.09 -6.08
C VAL A 17 -2.96 3.07 -6.41
N GLU A 18 -2.67 3.28 -7.69
CA GLU A 18 -1.65 4.24 -8.13
C GLU A 18 -1.94 5.65 -7.59
N LYS A 19 -3.19 6.11 -7.70
CA LYS A 19 -3.63 7.39 -7.16
C LYS A 19 -3.52 7.47 -5.63
N TYR A 20 -3.86 6.40 -4.92
CA TYR A 20 -3.72 6.32 -3.46
C TYR A 20 -2.25 6.43 -3.02
N MET A 21 -1.34 5.90 -3.84
CA MET A 21 0.09 5.88 -3.59
C MET A 21 0.85 7.09 -4.16
N ASP A 22 0.23 7.93 -5.01
CA ASP A 22 0.90 9.00 -5.74
C ASP A 22 1.55 10.07 -4.83
N GLN A 23 2.86 10.23 -4.95
CA GLN A 23 3.67 11.21 -4.21
C GLN A 23 4.06 12.44 -5.05
N SER A 24 3.60 12.52 -6.31
CA SER A 24 4.05 13.52 -7.28
C SER A 24 3.84 14.95 -6.79
N ALA A 25 2.68 15.25 -6.20
CA ALA A 25 2.38 16.58 -5.66
C ALA A 25 3.32 16.98 -4.51
N PHE A 26 3.59 16.05 -3.59
CA PHE A 26 4.53 16.25 -2.48
C PHE A 26 5.96 16.48 -3.00
N ARG A 27 6.43 15.64 -3.94
CA ARG A 27 7.79 15.76 -4.49
C ARG A 27 7.99 17.03 -5.29
N GLN A 28 6.97 17.45 -6.05
CA GLN A 28 7.02 18.72 -6.79
C GLN A 28 7.11 19.90 -5.84
N TRP A 29 6.31 19.93 -4.78
CA TRP A 29 6.40 20.96 -3.75
C TRP A 29 7.79 20.99 -3.10
N TRP A 30 8.30 19.84 -2.68
CA TRP A 30 9.61 19.76 -2.05
C TRP A 30 10.73 20.26 -2.98
N LYS A 31 10.64 19.96 -4.29
CA LYS A 31 11.57 20.47 -5.29
C LYS A 31 11.55 21.99 -5.44
N ASP A 32 10.37 22.61 -5.36
CA ASP A 32 10.20 24.04 -5.60
C ASP A 32 10.48 24.89 -4.35
N TYR A 33 10.24 24.34 -3.15
CA TYR A 33 10.26 25.07 -1.89
C TYR A 33 11.26 24.54 -0.85
N ASP A 34 11.82 23.35 -1.03
CA ASP A 34 12.73 22.69 -0.06
C ASP A 34 12.11 22.54 1.35
N GLU A 35 10.78 22.38 1.41
CA GLU A 35 10.00 22.30 2.65
C GLU A 35 8.96 21.17 2.60
N ASP A 36 8.66 20.58 3.76
CA ASP A 36 7.65 19.53 3.88
C ASP A 36 6.22 20.09 3.90
N ASN A 37 5.38 19.66 2.95
CA ASN A 37 3.95 19.95 2.96
C ASN A 37 3.13 18.70 3.29
N LYS A 38 2.70 18.60 4.55
CA LYS A 38 1.94 17.44 5.06
C LYS A 38 0.60 17.20 4.38
N GLU A 39 0.01 18.23 3.77
CA GLU A 39 -1.28 18.13 3.08
C GLU A 39 -1.15 17.49 1.70
N LEU A 40 0.01 17.65 1.04
CA LEU A 40 0.28 17.13 -0.30
C LEU A 40 0.73 15.67 -0.33
N ARG A 41 0.89 15.05 0.84
CA ARG A 41 1.27 13.64 0.96
C ARG A 41 0.23 12.74 0.32
N CYS A 42 0.71 11.61 -0.19
CA CYS A 42 -0.12 10.53 -0.70
C CYS A 42 -1.09 10.01 0.38
N GLN A 43 -2.20 9.37 0.00
CA GLN A 43 -3.20 8.91 0.97
C GLN A 43 -2.63 7.83 1.90
N PHE A 44 -1.83 6.91 1.37
CA PHE A 44 -1.07 5.93 2.16
C PHE A 44 -0.18 6.60 3.23
N CYS A 45 0.56 7.62 2.80
CA CYS A 45 1.47 8.39 3.64
C CYS A 45 0.71 9.10 4.78
N LYS A 46 -0.49 9.62 4.49
CA LYS A 46 -1.38 10.27 5.47
C LYS A 46 -1.85 9.28 6.52
N GLU A 47 -2.30 8.11 6.11
CA GLU A 47 -2.79 7.05 7.01
C GLU A 47 -1.69 6.50 7.92
N LEU A 48 -0.46 6.37 7.40
CA LEU A 48 0.71 5.94 8.17
C LEU A 48 1.34 7.04 9.03
N GLY A 49 1.00 8.30 8.79
CA GLY A 49 1.65 9.44 9.46
C GLY A 49 3.10 9.68 9.03
N VAL A 50 3.52 9.17 7.87
CA VAL A 50 4.88 9.36 7.31
C VAL A 50 4.91 10.47 6.25
N MET A 51 6.05 11.10 6.00
CA MET A 51 6.13 12.19 4.99
C MET A 51 6.04 11.66 3.57
N ASN A 52 6.87 10.68 3.28
CA ASN A 52 7.00 10.03 2.00
C ASN A 52 7.46 8.58 2.23
N TYR A 53 7.44 7.80 1.18
CA TYR A 53 8.09 6.49 1.11
C TYR A 53 9.03 6.45 -0.09
N ASP A 54 10.04 5.59 0.00
CA ASP A 54 10.87 5.23 -1.14
C ASP A 54 10.20 4.09 -1.90
N GLU A 55 10.00 4.27 -3.20
CA GLU A 55 9.37 3.28 -4.07
C GLU A 55 10.20 1.99 -4.16
N ASP A 56 11.53 2.09 -4.01
CA ASP A 56 12.43 0.94 -4.07
C ASP A 56 12.30 0.00 -2.84
N PHE A 57 11.71 0.48 -1.75
CA PHE A 57 11.50 -0.31 -0.52
C PHE A 57 10.11 -0.93 -0.40
N LEU A 58 9.19 -0.67 -1.34
CA LEU A 58 7.84 -1.21 -1.32
C LEU A 58 7.60 -2.17 -2.49
N ILE A 59 6.78 -3.20 -2.24
CA ILE A 59 6.30 -4.10 -3.29
C ILE A 59 4.80 -3.91 -3.40
N MET A 60 4.38 -3.19 -4.43
CA MET A 60 2.97 -2.97 -4.71
C MET A 60 2.46 -4.01 -5.72
N LYS A 61 1.36 -4.67 -5.41
CA LYS A 61 0.69 -5.62 -6.30
C LYS A 61 -0.83 -5.44 -6.24
N PHE A 62 -1.49 -5.57 -7.38
CA PHE A 62 -2.94 -5.55 -7.54
C PHE A 62 -3.42 -6.81 -8.28
N THR A 63 -4.65 -7.24 -8.03
CA THR A 63 -5.30 -8.31 -8.78
C THR A 63 -6.80 -8.07 -8.95
N SER A 64 -7.35 -8.42 -10.10
CA SER A 64 -8.82 -8.45 -10.30
C SER A 64 -9.49 -9.67 -9.68
N ASP A 65 -8.73 -10.70 -9.28
CA ASP A 65 -9.27 -11.98 -8.79
C ASP A 65 -9.61 -11.93 -7.28
N GLY A 66 -9.52 -10.73 -6.68
CA GLY A 66 -9.82 -10.49 -5.27
C GLY A 66 -8.85 -11.22 -4.34
N LEU A 67 -9.38 -11.63 -3.18
CA LEU A 67 -8.57 -12.15 -2.07
C LEU A 67 -7.76 -13.39 -2.46
N ALA A 68 -8.35 -14.30 -3.25
CA ALA A 68 -7.69 -15.54 -3.66
C ALA A 68 -6.49 -15.27 -4.58
N GLY A 69 -6.61 -14.32 -5.51
CA GLY A 69 -5.49 -13.88 -6.34
C GLY A 69 -4.42 -13.18 -5.50
N LEU A 70 -4.84 -12.33 -4.56
CA LEU A 70 -3.94 -11.51 -3.76
C LEU A 70 -3.00 -12.36 -2.92
N LEU A 71 -3.52 -13.42 -2.31
CA LEU A 71 -2.76 -14.35 -1.48
C LEU A 71 -1.61 -15.05 -2.22
N ASN A 72 -1.69 -15.16 -3.55
CA ASN A 72 -0.62 -15.73 -4.38
C ASN A 72 0.47 -14.70 -4.75
N LEU A 73 0.20 -13.41 -4.57
CA LEU A 73 1.12 -12.32 -4.91
C LEU A 73 2.07 -11.97 -3.74
N ILE A 74 1.73 -12.38 -2.53
CA ILE A 74 2.52 -12.09 -1.33
C ILE A 74 3.59 -13.16 -1.18
N PRO A 75 4.89 -12.81 -1.19
CA PRO A 75 5.99 -13.77 -1.07
C PRO A 75 6.20 -14.23 0.38
N ALA A 76 5.13 -14.72 1.02
CA ALA A 76 5.17 -15.27 2.36
C ALA A 76 4.23 -16.48 2.49
N ASP A 77 4.15 -17.04 3.69
CA ASP A 77 3.30 -18.19 3.98
C ASP A 77 1.82 -17.81 3.87
N THR A 78 1.18 -18.22 2.77
CA THR A 78 -0.23 -17.96 2.46
C THR A 78 -1.16 -18.39 3.58
N GLN A 79 -0.88 -19.50 4.29
CA GLN A 79 -1.76 -19.96 5.37
C GLN A 79 -1.74 -18.98 6.55
N LYS A 80 -0.56 -18.46 6.90
CA LYS A 80 -0.43 -17.46 7.97
C LYS A 80 -1.13 -16.15 7.63
N ILE A 81 -1.04 -15.72 6.38
CA ILE A 81 -1.71 -14.50 5.91
C ILE A 81 -3.23 -14.70 6.00
N SER A 82 -3.75 -15.80 5.45
CA SER A 82 -5.19 -16.11 5.48
C SER A 82 -5.75 -16.15 6.90
N LEU A 83 -5.03 -16.77 7.85
CA LEU A 83 -5.41 -16.75 9.27
C LEU A 83 -5.42 -15.34 9.84
N SER A 84 -4.37 -14.54 9.58
CA SER A 84 -4.29 -13.17 10.09
C SER A 84 -5.38 -12.26 9.51
N MET A 85 -5.76 -12.45 8.24
CA MET A 85 -6.86 -11.71 7.61
C MET A 85 -8.20 -12.10 8.20
N ALA A 86 -8.44 -13.41 8.43
CA ALA A 86 -9.64 -13.90 9.10
C ALA A 86 -9.78 -13.34 10.53
N ASP A 87 -8.70 -13.34 11.31
CA ASP A 87 -8.68 -12.77 12.66
C ASP A 87 -9.02 -11.27 12.69
N LYS A 88 -8.73 -10.56 11.58
CA LYS A 88 -9.02 -9.14 11.39
C LYS A 88 -10.36 -8.87 10.69
N ASN A 89 -11.16 -9.90 10.41
CA ASN A 89 -12.41 -9.83 9.63
C ASN A 89 -12.22 -9.20 8.22
N ILE A 90 -11.05 -9.37 7.62
CA ILE A 90 -10.78 -8.91 6.26
C ILE A 90 -11.25 -10.01 5.30
N THR A 91 -12.42 -9.80 4.70
CA THR A 91 -13.04 -10.75 3.75
C THR A 91 -12.84 -10.35 2.29
N MET A 92 -12.43 -9.10 2.04
CA MET A 92 -12.19 -8.55 0.71
C MET A 92 -10.89 -7.74 0.72
N ALA A 93 -10.01 -8.05 -0.22
CA ALA A 93 -8.82 -7.27 -0.54
C ALA A 93 -8.35 -7.65 -1.94
N ASN A 94 -7.79 -6.69 -2.65
CA ASN A 94 -7.29 -6.88 -4.02
C ASN A 94 -6.00 -6.11 -4.32
N ALA A 95 -5.46 -5.38 -3.34
CA ALA A 95 -4.15 -4.75 -3.39
C ALA A 95 -3.31 -5.12 -2.15
N VAL A 96 -2.00 -5.24 -2.35
CA VAL A 96 -1.01 -5.41 -1.29
C VAL A 96 0.17 -4.47 -1.51
N ILE A 97 0.66 -3.88 -0.41
CA ILE A 97 1.82 -2.97 -0.34
C ILE A 97 2.77 -3.47 0.74
#